data_AF-A0A3D3YUF7-F1
#
_entry.id   AF-A0A3D3YUF7-F1
#
_cell.length_a   1.000
_cell.length_b   1.000
_cell.length_c   1.000
_cell.angle_alpha   90.00
_cell.angle_beta   90.00
_cell.angle_gamma   90.00
#
_symmetry.space_group_name_H-M   'P 1'
#
loop_
_entity.id
_entity.type
_entity.pdbx_description
1 polymer ?
#
loop_
_entity_poly.entity_id
_entity_poly.type
_entity_poly.pdbx_seq_one_letter_code
_entity_poly.pdbx_strand_id
1 'polypeptide(L)'
;MDAKAKSAAHFDWEEVTDPSGVTYRLQIASAEDFSVDAIVLDKGGITASEYTLTREEKLESSKKDAPYYWRVKAVDGASNESGWTTAGTFDVGFAFELTGWFLYLLYGLGGLLLLFIGFLLGRRSAVY
;
A
#
# COMPACT_ATOMS: atom_id res chain seq x y z
N MET A 1 -4.74 -15.75 -18.85
CA MET A 1 -5.59 -15.05 -17.87
C MET A 1 -4.63 -14.29 -16.96
N ASP A 2 -4.31 -13.05 -17.29
CA ASP A 2 -3.34 -12.27 -16.52
C ASP A 2 -4.05 -11.60 -15.35
N ALA A 3 -4.13 -12.33 -14.23
CA ALA A 3 -4.55 -11.75 -12.97
C ALA A 3 -3.44 -10.81 -12.49
N LYS A 4 -3.59 -9.51 -12.74
CA LYS A 4 -2.71 -8.49 -12.17
C LYS A 4 -2.95 -8.47 -10.65
N ALA A 5 -2.02 -9.05 -9.87
CA ALA A 5 -2.11 -9.03 -8.42
C ALA A 5 -2.04 -7.58 -7.90
N LYS A 6 -2.89 -7.24 -6.92
CA LYS A 6 -2.73 -5.98 -6.17
C LYS A 6 -1.37 -6.05 -5.46
N SER A 7 -0.47 -5.09 -5.72
CA SER A 7 0.82 -5.04 -5.05
C SER A 7 0.62 -4.65 -3.58
N ALA A 8 0.92 -5.57 -2.67
CA ALA A 8 1.07 -5.29 -1.24
C ALA A 8 2.57 -5.16 -0.92
N ALA A 9 2.93 -4.30 0.02
CA ALA A 9 4.31 -4.23 0.47
C ALA A 9 4.68 -5.55 1.14
N HIS A 10 5.81 -6.11 0.71
CA HIS A 10 6.39 -7.35 1.21
C HIS A 10 7.77 -7.03 1.77
N PHE A 11 8.00 -7.49 3.00
CA PHE A 11 9.23 -7.32 3.75
C PHE A 11 9.85 -8.68 3.95
N ASP A 12 11.14 -8.76 3.71
CA ASP A 12 11.95 -9.97 3.86
C ASP A 12 13.24 -9.55 4.57
N TRP A 13 13.64 -10.32 5.57
CA TRP A 13 14.81 -10.06 6.39
C TRP A 13 15.54 -11.36 6.72
N GLU A 14 16.79 -11.22 7.18
CA GLU A 14 17.62 -12.37 7.51
C GLU A 14 17.05 -13.15 8.71
N GLU A 15 16.97 -14.47 8.54
CA GLU A 15 16.52 -15.38 9.60
C GLU A 15 17.52 -15.42 10.76
N VAL A 16 17.00 -15.33 11.98
CA VAL A 16 17.73 -15.55 13.22
C VAL A 16 17.28 -16.89 13.81
N THR A 17 18.24 -17.74 14.17
CA THR A 17 17.97 -19.03 14.82
C THR A 17 18.34 -18.96 16.30
N ASP A 18 17.44 -19.43 17.16
CA ASP A 18 17.68 -19.65 18.58
C ASP A 18 17.05 -21.00 19.01
N PRO A 19 17.69 -21.80 19.88
CA PRO A 19 17.14 -23.08 20.34
C PRO A 19 15.76 -22.99 21.01
N SER A 20 15.40 -21.85 21.59
CA SER A 20 14.09 -21.60 22.20
C SER A 20 13.02 -21.17 21.20
N GLY A 21 13.39 -20.98 19.93
CA GLY A 21 12.53 -20.41 18.89
C GLY A 21 12.67 -18.89 18.81
N VAL A 22 12.31 -18.33 17.65
CA VAL A 22 12.38 -16.89 17.38
C VAL A 22 11.06 -16.42 16.79
N THR A 23 10.60 -15.27 17.25
CA THR A 23 9.59 -14.46 16.56
C THR A 23 10.15 -13.09 16.27
N TYR A 24 9.49 -12.35 15.38
CA TYR A 24 9.92 -11.02 14.98
C TYR A 24 8.87 -9.98 15.33
N ARG A 25 9.34 -8.76 15.53
CA ARG A 25 8.54 -7.55 15.60
C ARG A 25 8.95 -6.60 14.48
N LEU A 26 8.03 -6.27 13.60
CA LEU A 26 8.17 -5.31 12.51
C LEU A 26 7.54 -3.98 12.91
N GLN A 27 8.27 -2.88 12.72
CA GLN A 27 7.72 -1.53 12.79
C GLN A 27 7.85 -0.84 11.44
N ILE A 28 6.82 -0.07 11.09
CA ILE A 28 6.82 0.88 9.97
C ILE A 28 6.49 2.26 10.52
N ALA A 29 7.27 3.26 10.10
CA ALA A 29 7.15 4.63 10.55
C ALA A 29 7.18 5.62 9.37
N SER A 30 6.52 6.77 9.56
CA SER A 30 6.56 7.91 8.63
C SER A 30 7.76 8.85 8.87
N ALA A 31 8.55 8.59 9.91
CA ALA A 31 9.76 9.34 10.25
C ALA A 31 10.92 8.38 10.58
N GLU A 32 12.13 8.79 10.22
CA GLU A 32 13.35 7.97 10.35
C GLU A 32 13.71 7.63 11.80
N ASP A 33 13.29 8.46 12.75
CA ASP A 33 13.58 8.30 14.17
C ASP A 33 12.68 7.27 14.88
N PHE A 34 11.64 6.77 14.20
CA PHE A 34 10.63 5.88 14.79
C PHE A 34 10.01 6.47 16.07
N SER A 35 9.80 7.79 16.11
CA SER A 35 9.01 8.45 17.14
C SER A 35 7.61 7.85 17.26
N VAL A 36 7.06 7.82 18.48
CA VAL A 36 5.80 7.11 18.79
C VAL A 36 4.65 7.57 17.88
N ASP A 37 4.56 8.87 17.62
CA ASP A 37 3.51 9.45 16.77
C ASP A 37 3.71 9.17 15.27
N ALA A 38 4.92 8.76 14.87
CA ALA A 38 5.25 8.42 13.50
C ALA A 38 5.08 6.91 13.21
N ILE A 39 4.93 6.06 14.22
CA ILE A 39 4.68 4.63 14.02
C ILE A 39 3.30 4.43 13.39
N VAL A 40 3.27 3.93 12.16
CA VAL A 40 2.04 3.62 11.43
C VAL A 40 1.67 2.14 11.50
N LEU A 41 2.65 1.27 11.77
CA LEU A 41 2.44 -0.15 12.01
C LEU A 41 3.43 -0.66 13.06
N ASP A 42 2.94 -1.46 14.00
CA ASP A 42 3.76 -2.22 14.94
C ASP A 42 3.20 -3.64 15.07
N LYS A 43 3.89 -4.60 14.47
CA LYS A 43 3.45 -5.99 14.32
C LYS A 43 4.42 -6.93 15.00
N GLY A 44 4.01 -7.53 16.12
CA GLY A 44 4.75 -8.58 16.82
C GLY A 44 4.30 -9.99 16.46
N GLY A 45 5.05 -10.98 16.95
CA GLY A 45 4.69 -12.40 16.87
C GLY A 45 4.80 -13.00 15.47
N ILE A 46 5.55 -12.38 14.58
CA ILE A 46 5.78 -12.88 13.22
C ILE A 46 6.73 -14.07 13.32
N THR A 47 6.34 -15.25 12.85
CA THR A 47 7.14 -16.48 12.99
C THR A 47 8.04 -16.76 11.80
N ALA A 48 7.71 -16.22 10.62
CA ALA A 48 8.56 -16.27 9.44
C ALA A 48 9.47 -15.04 9.39
N SER A 49 10.61 -15.13 8.70
CA SER A 49 11.49 -13.98 8.44
C SER A 49 10.98 -13.08 7.30
N GLU A 50 9.67 -13.05 7.11
CA GLU A 50 9.01 -12.28 6.06
C GLU A 50 7.62 -11.82 6.54
N TYR A 51 7.12 -10.73 5.96
CA TYR A 51 5.77 -10.24 6.21
C TYR A 51 5.20 -9.48 5.02
N THR A 52 3.94 -9.76 4.68
CA THR A 52 3.20 -9.04 3.65
C THR A 52 2.05 -8.29 4.30
N LEU A 53 1.95 -6.97 4.04
CA LEU A 53 0.87 -6.15 4.60
C LEU A 53 -0.50 -6.67 4.16
N THR A 54 -1.46 -6.70 5.08
CA THR A 54 -2.84 -6.99 4.74
C THR A 54 -3.52 -5.81 4.03
N ARG A 55 -4.76 -6.00 3.58
CA ARG A 55 -5.54 -4.89 3.00
C ARG A 55 -5.88 -3.82 4.04
N GLU A 56 -6.06 -4.23 5.28
CA GLU A 56 -6.39 -3.37 6.42
C GLU A 56 -5.16 -2.59 6.89
N GLU A 57 -3.96 -3.14 6.70
CA GLU A 57 -2.66 -2.51 6.98
C GLU A 57 -2.14 -1.69 5.79
N LYS A 58 -3.00 -1.38 4.81
CA LYS A 58 -2.62 -0.59 3.63
C LYS A 58 -2.15 0.79 4.04
N LEU A 59 -0.96 1.15 3.57
CA LEU A 59 -0.37 2.47 3.77
C LEU A 59 -0.88 3.46 2.72
N GLU A 60 -0.95 4.73 3.13
CA GLU A 60 -1.25 5.83 2.23
C GLU A 60 -0.10 6.04 1.24
N SER A 61 -0.40 6.66 0.10
CA SER A 61 0.65 6.98 -0.88
C SER A 61 1.66 7.96 -0.29
N SER A 62 2.94 7.65 -0.44
CA SER A 62 4.03 8.52 -0.03
C SER A 62 4.63 9.27 -1.22
N LYS A 63 5.37 10.34 -0.92
CA LYS A 63 6.22 11.01 -1.91
C LYS A 63 7.64 10.49 -1.75
N LYS A 64 8.44 10.55 -2.82
CA LYS A 64 9.84 10.12 -2.81
C LYS A 64 10.73 10.86 -1.82
N ASP A 65 10.38 12.09 -1.46
CA ASP A 65 11.07 12.92 -0.47
C ASP A 65 10.55 12.73 0.96
N ALA A 66 9.52 11.90 1.13
CA ALA A 66 8.94 11.52 2.42
C ALA A 66 8.59 10.02 2.41
N PRO A 67 9.60 9.12 2.31
CA PRO A 67 9.38 7.68 2.29
C PRO A 67 8.92 7.15 3.64
N TYR A 68 8.45 5.91 3.66
CA TYR A 68 8.30 5.15 4.89
C TYR A 68 9.62 4.49 5.28
N TYR A 69 9.77 4.27 6.57
CA TYR A 69 10.90 3.60 7.20
C TYR A 69 10.39 2.32 7.84
N TRP A 70 11.14 1.23 7.76
CA TRP A 70 10.81 -0.01 8.43
C TRP A 70 12.02 -0.61 9.12
N ARG A 71 11.78 -1.30 10.23
CA ARG A 71 12.81 -2.01 10.98
C ARG A 71 12.23 -3.24 11.64
N VAL A 72 13.09 -4.22 11.89
CA VAL A 72 12.71 -5.49 12.53
C VAL A 72 13.61 -5.74 13.73
N LYS A 73 13.11 -6.47 14.72
CA LYS A 73 13.93 -7.09 15.76
C LYS A 73 13.45 -8.53 16.02
N ALA A 74 14.36 -9.36 16.50
CA ALA A 74 14.06 -10.71 16.94
C ALA A 74 13.64 -10.71 18.43
N VAL A 75 12.80 -11.66 18.78
CA VAL A 75 12.36 -11.97 20.14
C VAL A 75 12.46 -13.48 20.32
N ASP A 76 13.30 -13.93 21.27
CA ASP A 76 13.49 -15.35 21.53
C ASP A 76 12.34 -15.95 22.36
N GLY A 77 12.34 -17.27 22.54
CA GLY A 77 11.33 -18.00 23.31
C GLY A 77 11.33 -17.67 24.82
N ALA A 78 12.36 -17.00 25.32
CA ALA A 78 12.44 -16.48 26.69
C ALA A 78 12.03 -15.00 26.79
N SER A 79 11.52 -14.41 25.70
CA SER A 79 11.13 -13.00 25.59
C SER A 79 12.30 -12.00 25.67
N ASN A 80 13.54 -12.44 25.41
CA ASN A 80 14.64 -11.50 25.20
C ASN A 80 14.54 -10.89 23.80
N GLU A 81 14.77 -9.59 23.70
CA GLU A 81 14.70 -8.86 22.44
C GLU A 81 16.10 -8.50 21.92
N SER A 82 16.31 -8.61 20.62
CA SER A 82 17.50 -8.07 19.98
C SER A 82 17.45 -6.54 19.88
N GLY A 83 18.56 -5.94 19.45
CA GLY A 83 18.51 -4.61 18.86
C GLY A 83 17.65 -4.59 17.59
N TRP A 84 17.20 -3.40 17.20
CA TRP A 84 16.56 -3.19 15.89
C TRP A 84 17.59 -3.29 14.76
N THR A 85 17.15 -3.76 13.59
CA THR A 85 17.94 -3.65 12.35
C THR A 85 18.19 -2.18 11.99
N THR A 86 19.16 -1.94 11.11
CA THR A 86 19.19 -0.69 10.33
C THR A 86 17.87 -0.54 9.59
N ALA A 87 17.36 0.69 9.56
CA ALA A 87 16.09 0.96 8.90
C ALA A 87 16.21 0.81 7.39
N GLY A 88 15.29 0.05 6.79
CA GLY A 88 15.05 0.09 5.35
C GLY A 88 14.07 1.20 5.00
N THR A 89 14.06 1.64 3.75
CA THR A 89 13.15 2.67 3.24
C THR A 89 12.38 2.18 2.02
N PHE A 90 11.17 2.68 1.85
CA PHE A 90 10.36 2.40 0.67
C PHE A 90 9.31 3.49 0.42
N ASP A 91 8.88 3.60 -0.83
CA ASP A 91 7.81 4.51 -1.24
C ASP A 91 6.53 3.72 -1.56
N VAL A 92 5.38 4.33 -1.25
CA VAL A 92 4.06 3.80 -1.58
C VAL A 92 3.49 4.60 -2.74
N GLY A 93 3.37 3.95 -3.91
CA GLY A 93 2.82 4.59 -5.10
C GLY A 93 1.32 4.91 -4.97
N PHE A 94 0.89 5.97 -5.64
CA PHE A 94 -0.53 6.29 -5.77
C PHE A 94 -1.23 5.29 -6.70
N ALA A 95 -2.24 4.60 -6.19
CA ALA A 95 -3.13 3.75 -6.98
C ALA A 95 -4.55 4.33 -6.94
N PHE A 96 -4.98 4.90 -8.07
CA PHE A 96 -6.36 5.37 -8.23
C PHE A 96 -7.29 4.17 -8.41
N GLU A 97 -8.06 3.82 -7.38
CA GLU A 97 -9.15 2.85 -7.53
C GLU A 97 -10.38 3.58 -8.10
N LEU A 98 -10.71 3.32 -9.36
CA LEU A 98 -11.94 3.81 -10.00
C LEU A 98 -13.16 3.12 -9.37
N THR A 99 -13.61 3.64 -8.23
CA THR A 99 -14.77 3.10 -7.54
C THR A 99 -16.04 3.36 -8.33
N GLY A 100 -16.92 2.35 -8.41
CA GLY A 100 -17.97 2.20 -9.44
C GLY A 100 -18.89 3.39 -9.70
N TRP A 101 -19.14 4.27 -8.74
CA TRP A 101 -19.96 5.46 -8.99
C TRP A 101 -19.28 6.50 -9.90
N PHE A 102 -17.96 6.62 -9.84
CA PHE A 102 -17.19 7.46 -10.76
C PHE A 102 -17.22 6.91 -12.19
N LEU A 103 -17.34 5.59 -12.36
CA LEU A 103 -17.55 4.99 -13.68
C LEU A 103 -18.93 5.35 -14.22
N TYR A 104 -19.99 5.28 -13.39
CA TYR A 104 -21.33 5.69 -13.81
C TYR A 104 -21.41 7.18 -14.16
N LEU A 105 -20.69 8.04 -13.43
CA LEU A 105 -20.54 9.45 -13.77
C LEU A 105 -19.88 9.65 -15.15
N LEU A 106 -18.79 8.93 -15.44
CA LEU A 106 -18.11 8.98 -16.74
C LEU A 106 -19.00 8.47 -17.88
N TYR A 107 -19.73 7.37 -17.67
CA TYR A 107 -20.69 6.87 -18.65
C TYR A 107 -21.84 7.85 -18.89
N GLY A 108 -22.36 8.48 -17.83
CA GLY A 108 -23.40 9.50 -17.93
C GLY A 108 -22.95 10.74 -18.71
N LEU A 109 -21.75 11.25 -18.44
CA LEU A 109 -21.16 12.37 -19.17
C LEU A 109 -20.87 12.02 -20.64
N GLY A 110 -20.33 10.83 -20.91
CA GLY A 110 -20.10 10.36 -22.27
C GLY A 110 -21.40 10.23 -23.08
N GLY A 111 -22.45 9.67 -22.47
CA GLY A 111 -23.77 9.57 -23.09
C GLY A 111 -24.39 10.92 -23.42
N LEU A 112 -24.33 11.88 -22.48
CA LEU A 112 -24.81 13.25 -22.70
C LEU A 112 -24.04 13.97 -23.81
N LEU A 113 -22.72 13.78 -23.88
CA LEU A 113 -21.88 14.37 -24.92
C LEU A 113 -22.24 13.83 -26.32
N LEU A 114 -22.47 12.52 -26.43
CA LEU A 114 -22.89 11.88 -27.69
C LEU A 114 -24.28 12.36 -28.14
N LEU A 115 -25.23 12.51 -27.21
CA LEU A 115 -26.55 13.07 -27.49
C LEU A 115 -26.45 14.53 -27.97
N PHE A 116 -25.59 15.34 -27.32
CA PHE A 116 -25.36 16.72 -27.72
C PHE A 116 -24.71 16.83 -29.11
N ILE A 117 -23.70 16.00 -29.40
CA ILE A 117 -23.06 15.95 -30.73
C ILE A 117 -24.05 15.49 -31.79
N GLY A 118 -24.86 14.46 -31.51
CA GLY A 118 -25.91 13.99 -32.42
C GLY A 118 -26.97 15.07 -32.69
N PHE A 119 -27.37 15.81 -31.67
CA PHE A 119 -28.27 16.95 -31.81
C PHE A 119 -27.68 18.07 -32.68
N LEU A 120 -26.39 18.39 -32.51
CA LEU A 120 -25.70 19.39 -33.33
C LEU A 120 -25.53 18.95 -34.79
N LEU A 121 -25.27 17.67 -35.05
CA LEU A 121 -25.16 17.13 -36.41
C LEU A 121 -26.51 17.03 -37.10
N GLY A 122 -27.57 16.60 -36.39
CA GLY A 122 -28.94 16.53 -36.92
C GLY A 122 -29.49 17.90 -37.32
N ARG A 123 -29.15 18.96 -36.59
CA ARG A 123 -29.51 20.34 -36.96
C ARG A 123 -28.86 20.83 -38.27
N ARG A 124 -27.69 20.32 -38.65
CA ARG A 124 -26.99 20.75 -39.88
C ARG A 124 -27.50 20.03 -41.14
N SER A 125 -28.03 18.82 -41.00
CA SER A 125 -28.54 18.03 -42.12
C SER A 125 -29.99 18.35 -42.53
N ALA A 126 -30.73 19.10 -41.71
CA ALA A 126 -32.13 19.46 -41.97
C ALA A 126 -32.32 20.79 -42.77
N VAL A 127 -31.23 21.39 -43.27
CA VAL A 127 -31.23 22.73 -43.92
C VAL A 127 -30.88 22.67 -45.42
N TYR A 128 -30.91 21.49 -46.06
CA TYR A 128 -30.73 21.34 -47.51
C TYR A 128 -31.89 20.61 -48.17
#